data_AF-A0A3S8WQR8-F1
#
_entry.id   AF-A0A3S8WQR8-F1
#
_cell.length_a   1.000
_cell.length_b   1.000
_cell.length_c   1.000
_cell.angle_alpha   90.00
_cell.angle_beta   90.00
_cell.angle_gamma   90.00
#
_symmetry.space_group_name_H-M   'P 1'
#
loop_
_entity.id
_entity.type
_entity.pdbx_description
1 polymer ?
#
loop_
_entity_poly.entity_id
_entity_poly.type
_entity_poly.pdbx_seq_one_letter_code
_entity_poly.pdbx_strand_id
1 'polypeptide(L)'
;MPDPVYPLPPDVRPPSLGTYNALGTMLLYNSRPDDTGRFFATQWLMILLPIVPLRRYYVREGKITQQGDGSTIEYRIYGTSRIRAIEVIRAYVYFWILLPSALIVPILVAMAHDHDPAGDDVMFVGMFVSVGLILLLLTLLFLHRTFWRPVRPAQWIGPPSPDEEE
;
A
#
# COMPACT_ATOMS: atom_id res chain seq x y z
N MET A 1 19.65 -1.36 8.61
CA MET A 1 19.35 -1.29 10.05
C MET A 1 18.09 -2.09 10.29
N PRO A 2 18.12 -3.10 11.18
CA PRO A 2 16.97 -3.93 11.51
C PRO A 2 15.86 -3.10 12.17
N ASP A 3 14.62 -3.56 12.02
CA ASP A 3 13.46 -2.90 12.58
C ASP A 3 12.99 -3.57 13.88
N PRO A 4 12.74 -2.79 14.94
CA PRO A 4 12.30 -3.34 16.22
C PRO A 4 10.91 -3.94 16.12
N VAL A 5 10.76 -5.19 16.53
CA VAL A 5 9.48 -5.89 16.62
C VAL A 5 9.16 -6.19 18.08
N TYR A 6 8.01 -5.72 18.51
CA TYR A 6 7.45 -5.97 19.83
C TYR A 6 6.40 -7.07 19.70
N PRO A 7 6.46 -8.13 20.53
CA PRO A 7 5.44 -9.16 20.53
C PRO A 7 4.07 -8.54 20.84
N LEU A 8 3.02 -9.15 20.29
CA LEU A 8 1.65 -8.75 20.61
C LEU A 8 1.36 -9.15 22.07
N PRO A 9 0.77 -8.26 22.88
CA PRO A 9 0.25 -8.66 24.18
C PRO A 9 -0.85 -9.73 23.98
N PRO A 10 -0.90 -10.77 24.83
CA PRO A 10 -1.81 -11.91 24.66
C PRO A 10 -3.30 -11.53 24.75
N ASP A 11 -3.61 -10.36 25.29
CA ASP A 11 -4.95 -9.80 25.45
C ASP A 11 -5.37 -8.86 24.31
N VAL A 12 -4.47 -8.51 23.39
CA VAL A 12 -4.76 -7.58 22.30
C VAL A 12 -5.32 -8.35 21.11
N ARG A 13 -6.61 -8.12 20.82
CA ARG A 13 -7.22 -8.62 19.59
C ARG A 13 -6.52 -8.00 18.37
N PRO A 14 -6.28 -8.79 17.31
CA PRO A 14 -5.79 -8.25 16.05
C PRO A 14 -6.77 -7.17 15.53
N PRO A 15 -6.26 -6.14 14.84
CA PRO A 15 -7.11 -5.11 14.26
C PRO A 15 -8.09 -5.75 13.27
N SER A 16 -9.37 -5.37 13.36
CA SER A 16 -10.34 -5.66 12.30
C SER A 16 -9.99 -4.81 11.08
N LEU A 17 -9.53 -5.47 10.02
CA LEU A 17 -9.24 -4.85 8.74
C LEU A 17 -10.44 -5.04 7.81
N GLY A 18 -10.80 -3.99 7.11
CA GLY A 18 -11.96 -4.01 6.24
C GLY A 18 -12.15 -2.65 5.59
N THR A 19 -12.39 -2.68 4.29
CA THR A 19 -12.73 -1.50 3.52
C THR A 19 -14.03 -1.77 2.77
N TYR A 20 -15.00 -0.89 2.92
CA TYR A 20 -16.24 -0.89 2.17
C TYR A 20 -16.31 0.41 1.37
N ASN A 21 -16.43 0.34 0.05
CA ASN A 21 -16.38 1.52 -0.84
C ASN A 21 -15.17 2.44 -0.56
N ALA A 22 -13.99 1.83 -0.35
CA ALA A 22 -12.74 2.52 0.01
C ALA A 22 -12.76 3.33 1.32
N LEU A 23 -13.76 3.10 2.19
CA LEU A 23 -13.82 3.59 3.56
C LEU A 23 -13.50 2.45 4.53
N GLY A 24 -12.57 2.68 5.47
CA GLY A 24 -12.26 1.72 6.52
C GLY A 24 -10.77 1.65 6.82
N THR A 25 -10.24 0.45 7.11
CA THR A 25 -8.81 0.27 7.36
C THR A 25 -8.20 -0.80 6.49
N MET A 26 -7.00 -0.51 5.98
CA MET A 26 -6.26 -1.41 5.07
C MET A 26 -4.79 -1.48 5.45
N LEU A 27 -4.18 -2.66 5.30
CA LEU A 27 -2.73 -2.81 5.38
C LEU A 27 -2.07 -2.45 4.06
N LEU A 28 -1.17 -1.47 4.10
CA LEU A 28 -0.29 -1.13 2.99
C LEU A 28 1.10 -1.72 3.25
N TYR A 29 1.60 -2.44 2.26
CA TYR A 29 2.89 -3.11 2.31
C TYR A 29 3.99 -2.05 2.30
N ASN A 30 4.98 -2.13 3.19
CA ASN A 30 6.09 -1.18 3.25
C ASN A 30 7.45 -1.79 2.89
N SER A 31 7.61 -3.08 3.14
CA SER A 31 8.85 -3.83 2.87
C SER A 31 8.57 -5.04 2.01
N ARG A 32 9.64 -5.61 1.46
CA ARG A 32 9.59 -6.90 0.75
C ARG A 32 9.54 -8.04 1.79
N PRO A 33 8.87 -9.17 1.49
CA PRO A 33 8.95 -10.37 2.33
C PRO A 33 10.39 -10.80 2.58
N ASP A 34 10.67 -11.21 3.82
CA ASP A 34 11.89 -11.89 4.22
C ASP A 34 11.89 -13.36 3.76
N ASP A 35 12.94 -14.11 4.14
CA ASP A 35 13.09 -15.54 3.80
C ASP A 35 11.98 -16.42 4.42
N THR A 36 11.28 -15.93 5.45
CA THR A 36 10.14 -16.61 6.09
C THR A 36 8.78 -16.17 5.51
N GLY A 37 8.79 -15.26 4.53
CA GLY A 37 7.59 -14.68 3.91
C GLY A 37 6.93 -13.58 4.74
N ARG A 38 7.57 -13.12 5.82
CA ARG A 38 7.07 -12.05 6.70
C ARG A 38 7.53 -10.68 6.20
N PHE A 39 6.71 -9.65 6.40
CA PHE A 39 7.02 -8.29 6.00
C PHE A 39 6.36 -7.27 6.93
N PHE A 40 6.89 -6.04 6.89
CA PHE A 40 6.26 -4.90 7.53
C PHE A 40 5.15 -4.28 6.66
N ALA A 41 4.00 -4.08 7.28
CA ALA A 41 2.86 -3.37 6.73
C ALA A 41 2.33 -2.31 7.71
N THR A 42 1.89 -1.17 7.19
CA THR A 42 1.21 -0.15 7.99
C THR A 42 -0.29 -0.27 7.78
N GLN A 43 -1.05 -0.28 8.86
CA GLN A 43 -2.50 -0.11 8.83
C GLN A 43 -2.80 1.38 8.63
N TRP A 44 -3.61 1.67 7.62
CA TRP A 44 -4.06 3.01 7.28
C TRP A 44 -5.56 3.13 7.46
N LEU A 45 -6.00 4.29 7.93
CA LEU A 45 -7.37 4.75 7.75
C LEU A 45 -7.54 5.22 6.30
N MET A 46 -8.46 4.60 5.58
CA MET A 46 -8.76 4.87 4.18
C MET A 46 -10.04 5.69 4.08
N ILE A 47 -9.98 6.83 3.37
CA ILE A 47 -11.14 7.56 2.87
C ILE A 47 -10.86 7.82 1.40
N LEU A 48 -11.23 6.86 0.55
CA LEU A 48 -10.81 6.75 -0.86
C LEU A 48 -9.29 6.52 -1.05
N LEU A 49 -8.47 7.29 -0.34
CA LEU A 49 -7.02 7.24 -0.28
C LEU A 49 -6.56 7.11 1.18
N PRO A 50 -5.31 6.68 1.43
CA PRO A 50 -4.77 6.62 2.79
C PRO A 50 -4.67 8.02 3.41
N ILE A 51 -5.32 8.20 4.57
CA ILE A 51 -5.38 9.47 5.31
C ILE A 51 -4.45 9.45 6.50
N VAL A 52 -4.59 8.48 7.41
CA VAL A 52 -3.84 8.43 8.67
C VAL A 52 -3.16 7.06 8.83
N PRO A 53 -1.84 7.00 9.04
CA PRO A 53 -1.18 5.76 9.43
C PRO A 53 -1.48 5.48 10.91
N LEU A 54 -2.11 4.34 11.19
CA LEU A 54 -2.57 3.99 12.53
C LEU A 54 -1.48 3.23 13.30
N ARG A 55 -1.03 2.09 12.76
CA ARG A 55 -0.05 1.20 13.38
C ARG A 55 0.76 0.46 12.33
N ARG A 56 1.98 0.04 12.67
CA ARG A 56 2.85 -0.78 11.81
C ARG A 56 2.97 -2.17 12.42
N TYR A 57 2.80 -3.18 11.59
CA TYR A 57 2.75 -4.58 11.98
C TYR A 57 3.79 -5.39 11.22
N TYR A 58 4.30 -6.44 11.87
CA TYR A 58 5.05 -7.50 11.23
C TYR A 58 4.10 -8.65 10.93
N VAL A 59 3.85 -8.90 9.65
CA VAL A 59 2.76 -9.78 9.20
C VAL A 59 3.24 -10.75 8.14
N ARG A 60 2.49 -11.85 7.97
CA ARG A 60 2.57 -12.74 6.83
C ARG A 60 1.21 -12.82 6.18
N GLU A 61 1.18 -12.69 4.86
CA GLU A 61 -0.04 -12.89 4.08
C GLU A 61 -0.35 -14.40 4.03
N GLY A 62 -1.58 -14.74 4.41
CA GLY A 62 -2.13 -16.09 4.41
C GLY A 62 -2.93 -16.38 3.14
N LYS A 63 -4.03 -17.11 3.28
CA LYS A 63 -4.89 -17.44 2.14
C LYS A 63 -5.77 -16.24 1.75
N ILE A 64 -5.95 -16.08 0.45
CA ILE A 64 -6.94 -15.17 -0.11
C ILE A 64 -8.20 -16.00 -0.38
N THR A 65 -9.28 -15.67 0.33
CA THR A 65 -10.59 -16.29 0.13
C THR A 65 -11.49 -15.29 -0.56
N GLN A 66 -12.00 -15.64 -1.74
CA GLN A 66 -13.06 -14.86 -2.38
C GLN A 66 -14.41 -15.33 -1.84
N GLN A 67 -15.25 -14.39 -1.39
CA GLN A 67 -16.55 -14.70 -0.82
C GLN A 67 -17.58 -13.72 -1.40
N GLY A 68 -18.36 -14.19 -2.38
CA GLY A 68 -19.29 -13.34 -3.13
C GLY A 68 -18.57 -12.23 -3.91
N ASP A 69 -19.03 -10.99 -3.75
CA ASP A 69 -18.43 -9.78 -4.36
C ASP A 69 -17.25 -9.22 -3.55
N GLY A 70 -16.86 -9.89 -2.47
CA GLY A 70 -15.78 -9.49 -1.57
C GLY A 70 -14.56 -10.41 -1.67
N SER A 71 -13.39 -9.85 -1.35
CA SER A 71 -12.18 -10.64 -1.09
C SER A 71 -11.73 -10.46 0.35
N THR A 72 -11.47 -11.57 1.02
CA THR A 72 -10.93 -11.61 2.37
C THR A 72 -9.51 -12.14 2.30
N ILE A 73 -8.55 -11.33 2.73
CA ILE A 73 -7.14 -11.71 2.82
C ILE A 73 -6.85 -12.01 4.29
N GLU A 74 -6.46 -13.24 4.58
CA GLU A 74 -6.02 -13.61 5.92
C GLU A 74 -4.60 -13.07 6.16
N TYR A 75 -4.39 -12.39 7.28
CA TYR A 75 -3.06 -11.94 7.70
C TYR A 75 -2.73 -12.52 9.07
N ARG A 76 -1.58 -13.20 9.17
CA ARG A 76 -1.02 -13.60 10.46
C ARG A 76 -0.13 -12.48 10.97
N ILE A 77 -0.46 -11.92 12.14
CA ILE A 77 0.27 -10.81 12.75
C ILE A 77 1.20 -11.38 13.83
N TYR A 78 2.49 -11.11 13.72
CA TYR A 78 3.51 -11.61 14.64
C TYR A 78 3.93 -10.57 15.68
N GLY A 79 3.81 -9.29 15.33
CA GLY A 79 4.24 -8.22 16.22
C GLY A 79 3.89 -6.83 15.73
N THR A 80 4.18 -5.85 16.57
CA THR A 80 4.05 -4.43 16.24
C THR A 80 5.42 -3.79 16.12
N SER A 81 5.50 -2.73 15.32
CA SER A 81 6.70 -1.92 15.15
C SER A 81 6.34 -0.45 15.20
N ARG A 82 7.34 0.39 15.45
CA ARG A 82 7.19 1.84 15.31
C ARG A 82 6.93 2.23 13.85
N ILE A 83 6.02 3.16 13.63
CA ILE A 83 5.77 3.75 12.32
C ILE A 83 7.02 4.52 11.89
N ARG A 84 7.44 4.32 10.64
CA ARG A 84 8.56 5.07 10.05
C ARG A 84 8.04 6.20 9.18
N ALA A 85 8.52 7.42 9.45
CA ALA A 85 8.16 8.61 8.67
C ALA A 85 8.40 8.43 7.17
N ILE A 86 9.49 7.78 6.77
CA ILE A 86 9.79 7.54 5.34
C ILE A 86 8.76 6.64 4.64
N GLU A 87 8.15 5.70 5.35
CA GLU A 87 7.09 4.83 4.79
C GLU A 87 5.79 5.62 4.59
N VAL A 88 5.48 6.50 5.55
CA VAL A 88 4.34 7.43 5.51
C VAL A 88 4.48 8.44 4.38
N ILE A 89 5.64 9.11 4.28
CA ILE A 89 5.93 10.07 3.21
C ILE A 89 5.81 9.41 1.85
N ARG A 90 6.38 8.21 1.68
CA ARG A 90 6.29 7.46 0.42
C ARG A 90 4.85 7.14 0.04
N ALA A 91 4.03 6.72 1.00
CA ALA A 91 2.61 6.46 0.77
C ALA A 91 1.89 7.75 0.34
N TYR A 92 2.12 8.88 1.01
CA TYR A 92 1.49 10.14 0.62
C TYR A 92 1.93 10.63 -0.75
N VAL A 93 3.25 10.66 -1.04
CA VAL A 93 3.76 11.05 -2.36
C VAL A 93 3.13 10.20 -3.46
N TYR A 94 3.01 8.89 -3.21
CA TYR A 94 2.41 7.99 -4.18
C TYR A 94 0.91 8.26 -4.40
N PHE A 95 0.11 8.22 -3.33
CA PHE A 95 -1.35 8.29 -3.44
C PHE A 95 -1.90 9.69 -3.69
N TRP A 96 -1.20 10.73 -3.24
CA TRP A 96 -1.69 12.12 -3.31
C TRP A 96 -1.02 12.97 -4.38
N ILE A 97 0.16 12.57 -4.87
CA ILE A 97 0.90 13.35 -5.88
C ILE A 97 1.02 12.55 -7.17
N LEU A 98 1.70 11.39 -7.14
CA LEU A 98 2.02 10.64 -8.36
C LEU A 98 0.77 10.10 -9.05
N LEU A 99 -0.14 9.47 -8.30
CA LEU A 99 -1.34 8.88 -8.89
C LEU A 99 -2.31 9.94 -9.42
N PRO A 100 -2.65 11.02 -8.69
CA PRO A 100 -3.49 12.09 -9.23
C PRO A 100 -2.83 12.85 -10.39
N SER A 101 -1.52 13.10 -10.35
CA SER A 101 -0.83 13.81 -11.45
C SER A 101 -0.83 12.99 -12.74
N ALA A 102 -0.60 11.68 -12.66
CA ALA A 102 -0.67 10.79 -13.83
C ALA A 102 -2.06 10.77 -14.50
N LEU A 103 -3.12 11.00 -13.71
CA LEU A 103 -4.50 11.08 -14.20
C LEU A 103 -4.82 12.46 -14.78
N ILE A 104 -4.54 13.53 -14.02
CA ILE A 104 -5.07 14.88 -14.28
C ILE A 104 -4.18 15.67 -15.24
N VAL A 105 -2.86 15.56 -15.13
CA VAL A 105 -1.92 16.42 -15.90
C VAL A 105 -2.09 16.26 -17.42
N PRO A 106 -2.16 15.04 -17.98
CA PRO A 106 -2.30 14.91 -19.44
C PRO A 106 -3.62 15.47 -19.96
N ILE A 107 -4.70 15.36 -19.18
CA ILE A 107 -6.01 15.93 -19.51
C ILE A 107 -5.93 17.46 -19.52
N LEU A 108 -5.33 18.08 -18.49
CA LEU A 108 -5.17 19.53 -18.43
C LEU A 108 -4.28 20.06 -19.56
N VAL A 109 -3.17 19.37 -19.86
CA VAL A 109 -2.27 19.74 -20.96
C VAL A 109 -2.98 19.64 -22.30
N ALA A 110 -3.76 18.58 -22.53
CA ALA A 110 -4.58 18.42 -23.72
C ALA A 110 -5.59 19.58 -23.86
N MET A 111 -6.34 19.90 -22.79
CA MET A 111 -7.30 21.00 -22.80
C MET A 111 -6.63 22.37 -23.00
N ALA A 112 -5.46 22.61 -22.42
CA ALA A 112 -4.76 23.89 -22.56
C ALA A 112 -4.17 24.10 -23.97
N HIS A 113 -3.90 23.02 -24.71
CA HIS A 113 -3.41 23.08 -26.08
C HIS A 113 -4.53 23.28 -27.10
N ASP A 114 -5.78 23.04 -26.70
CA ASP A 114 -6.93 23.15 -27.58
C ASP A 114 -7.35 24.62 -27.77
N HIS A 115 -7.14 25.13 -28.97
CA HIS A 115 -7.59 26.46 -29.41
C HIS A 115 -8.56 26.37 -30.59
N ASP A 116 -8.99 25.16 -30.98
CA ASP A 116 -9.77 24.91 -32.19
C ASP A 116 -11.10 24.19 -31.84
N PRO A 117 -12.27 24.73 -32.20
CA PRO A 117 -13.57 24.19 -31.78
C PRO A 117 -13.97 22.83 -32.40
N ALA A 118 -13.04 22.12 -33.06
CA ALA A 118 -13.21 20.74 -33.54
C ALA A 118 -12.66 19.68 -32.54
N GLY A 119 -12.44 20.07 -31.28
CA GLY A 119 -11.63 19.45 -30.24
C GLY A 119 -11.99 18.06 -29.65
N ASP A 120 -12.74 17.20 -30.34
CA ASP A 120 -13.01 15.84 -29.84
C ASP A 120 -11.74 14.96 -29.85
N ASP A 121 -10.83 15.17 -30.81
CA ASP A 121 -9.60 14.37 -30.94
C ASP A 121 -8.58 14.68 -29.83
N VAL A 122 -8.55 15.91 -29.31
CA VAL A 122 -7.55 16.35 -28.33
C VAL A 122 -7.80 15.74 -26.96
N MET A 123 -9.07 15.70 -26.53
CA MET A 123 -9.46 15.00 -25.29
C MET A 123 -9.19 13.50 -25.39
N PHE A 124 -9.46 12.89 -26.56
CA PHE A 124 -9.19 11.49 -26.80
C PHE A 124 -7.69 11.17 -26.67
N VAL A 125 -6.81 11.95 -27.29
CA VAL A 125 -5.35 11.80 -27.16
C VAL A 125 -4.89 11.96 -25.71
N GLY A 126 -5.39 12.99 -25.00
CA GLY A 126 -5.08 13.21 -23.58
C GLY A 126 -5.44 12.01 -22.70
N MET A 127 -6.59 11.39 -22.96
CA MET A 127 -7.03 10.17 -22.26
C MET A 127 -6.07 8.99 -22.49
N PHE A 128 -5.65 8.72 -23.73
CA PHE A 128 -4.70 7.64 -24.01
C PHE A 128 -3.35 7.86 -23.34
N VAL A 129 -2.86 9.10 -23.31
CA VAL A 129 -1.63 9.44 -22.60
C VAL A 129 -1.78 9.20 -21.09
N SER A 130 -2.88 9.61 -20.47
CA SER A 130 -3.16 9.31 -19.06
C SER A 130 -3.20 7.80 -18.80
N VAL A 131 -3.91 7.02 -19.62
CA VAL A 131 -3.96 5.56 -19.49
C VAL A 131 -2.56 4.94 -19.61
N GLY A 132 -1.76 5.38 -20.59
CA GLY A 132 -0.39 4.92 -20.76
C GLY A 132 0.50 5.24 -19.55
N LEU A 133 0.39 6.44 -18.98
CA LEU A 133 1.12 6.84 -17.78
C LEU A 133 0.69 6.05 -16.54
N ILE A 134 -0.60 5.75 -16.40
CA ILE A 134 -1.10 4.91 -15.31
C ILE A 134 -0.54 3.49 -15.44
N LEU A 135 -0.58 2.90 -16.63
CA LEU A 135 -0.03 1.56 -16.85
C LEU A 135 1.47 1.53 -16.55
N LEU A 136 2.23 2.53 -17.03
CA LEU A 136 3.65 2.68 -16.71
C LEU A 136 3.88 2.81 -15.20
N LEU A 137 3.09 3.64 -14.51
CA LEU A 137 3.17 3.81 -13.07
C LEU A 137 2.89 2.49 -12.33
N LEU A 138 1.84 1.76 -12.72
CA LEU A 138 1.50 0.46 -12.16
C LEU A 138 2.61 -0.57 -12.38
N THR A 139 3.21 -0.61 -13.58
CA THR A 139 4.37 -1.46 -13.87
C THR A 139 5.56 -1.08 -12.98
N LEU A 140 5.91 0.19 -12.88
CA LEU A 140 7.00 0.67 -12.02
C LEU A 140 6.76 0.34 -10.54
N LEU A 141 5.52 0.43 -10.06
CA LEU A 141 5.17 0.04 -8.70
C LEU A 141 5.26 -1.45 -8.48
N PHE A 142 4.84 -2.25 -9.46
CA PHE A 142 4.99 -3.69 -9.41
C PHE A 142 6.47 -4.06 -9.33
N LEU A 143 7.31 -3.50 -10.22
CA LEU A 143 8.75 -3.70 -10.15
C LEU A 143 9.34 -3.22 -8.82
N HIS A 144 8.93 -2.04 -8.36
CA HIS A 144 9.42 -1.50 -7.09
C HIS A 144 8.99 -2.39 -5.93
N ARG A 145 7.74 -2.87 -5.89
CA ARG A 145 7.25 -3.80 -4.86
C ARG A 145 8.02 -5.11 -4.86
N THR A 146 8.28 -5.66 -6.04
CA THR A 146 8.88 -7.00 -6.21
C THR A 146 10.40 -6.98 -6.03
N PHE A 147 11.09 -5.97 -6.55
CA PHE A 147 12.56 -5.97 -6.66
C PHE A 147 13.25 -4.88 -5.84
N TRP A 148 12.69 -3.67 -5.77
CA TRP A 148 13.43 -2.51 -5.23
C TRP A 148 13.06 -2.15 -3.80
N ARG A 149 12.00 -2.73 -3.25
CA ARG A 149 11.68 -2.54 -1.83
C ARG A 149 12.75 -3.20 -0.97
N PRO A 150 13.23 -2.50 0.06
CA PRO A 150 14.20 -3.08 0.96
C PRO A 150 13.56 -4.28 1.68
N VAL A 151 14.26 -5.41 1.67
CA VAL A 151 14.05 -6.48 2.65
C VAL A 151 14.55 -5.94 3.98
N ARG A 152 13.70 -6.02 5.02
CA ARG A 152 14.02 -5.44 6.33
C ARG A 152 14.02 -6.55 7.38
N PRO A 153 15.19 -6.85 7.97
CA PRO A 153 15.24 -7.85 9.03
C PRO A 153 14.53 -7.33 10.29
N ALA A 154 13.74 -8.21 10.90
CA ALA A 154 13.13 -7.98 12.20
C ALA A 154 14.17 -8.17 13.31
N GLN A 155 14.13 -7.28 14.32
CA GLN A 155 14.87 -7.43 15.57
C GLN A 155 13.86 -7.47 16.72
N TRP A 156 13.71 -8.64 17.33
CA TRP A 156 12.82 -8.83 18.47
C TRP A 156 13.37 -8.15 19.73
N ILE A 157 12.53 -7.36 20.41
CA ILE A 157 12.89 -6.63 21.65
C ILE A 157 12.46 -7.38 22.93
N GLY A 158 11.87 -8.57 22.81
CA GLY A 158 11.47 -9.43 23.94
C GLY A 158 11.48 -10.91 23.55
N PRO A 159 11.09 -11.83 24.46
CA PRO A 159 10.91 -13.23 24.10
C PRO A 159 9.90 -13.33 22.95
N PRO A 160 10.19 -14.14 21.92
CA PRO A 160 9.27 -14.32 20.81
C PRO A 160 7.92 -14.85 21.30
N SER A 161 6.85 -14.56 20.55
CA SER A 161 5.52 -15.13 20.81
C SER A 161 5.64 -16.66 20.93
N PRO A 162 4.91 -17.34 21.83
CA PRO A 162 4.98 -18.80 21.99
C PRO A 162 4.69 -19.59 20.70
N ASP A 163 4.10 -18.96 19.69
CA ASP A 163 3.85 -19.55 18.37
C ASP A 163 5.10 -19.60 17.44
N GLU A 164 6.29 -19.23 17.93
CA GLU A 164 7.55 -19.31 17.16
C GLU A 164 8.30 -20.65 17.32
N GLU A 165 7.81 -21.58 18.16
CA GLU A 165 8.45 -22.90 18.40
C GLU A 165 7.89 -24.06 17.54
N GLU A 166 6.94 -23.82 16.63
CA GLU A 166 6.41 -24.84 15.69
C GLU A 166 6.90 -24.70 14.24
#